data_AF-A0A2W6TVB4-F1
#
_entry.id   AF-A0A2W6TVB4-F1
#
_cell.length_a   1.000
_cell.length_b   1.000
_cell.length_c   1.000
_cell.angle_alpha   90.00
_cell.angle_beta   90.00
_cell.angle_gamma   90.00
#
_symmetry.space_group_name_H-M   'P 1'
#
loop_
_entity.id
_entity.type
_entity.pdbx_description
1 polymer ?
#
loop_
_entity_poly.entity_id
_entity_poly.type
_entity_poly.pdbx_seq_one_letter_code
_entity_poly.pdbx_strand_id
1 'polypeptide(L)'
;NLKLRVPEWTNASQISVSVNSKNINTPVDSEGYINISRKWKKGDVIEMKMPMHLSAEQLPDNSDYYAFRYGPIVLAAKYGKENQQGLFADDSRGGHIAHGPQIPLNEIPTILGTPATVLNHLEPVNQKDLTFKISGLYPQNKFSNGLELVPFYQVQEERYIIYFPQATQDKIEVIQQKKAQEEEAVRKLDNITTDKIQLGEQQPESDHFFDSKDAYDGYMEDRHFREAKGWFSYQMRNKAKNAKYLYILYFDANNNRTLNAEINGIKVFSKDFEGKMGSSPQTLLIPVPESEKNKETLTVKFISGEKSLTPKIIEVRLLNELPK
;
A
#
# COMPACT_ATOMS: atom_id res chain seq x y z
N ASN A 1 28.94 -21.87 25.83
CA ASN A 1 28.63 -22.33 24.46
C ASN A 1 28.25 -21.11 23.64
N LEU A 2 28.83 -20.92 22.46
CA LEU A 2 28.44 -19.81 21.56
C LEU A 2 27.68 -20.39 20.37
N LYS A 3 26.51 -19.82 20.07
CA LYS A 3 25.70 -20.20 18.90
C LYS A 3 25.77 -19.09 17.86
N LEU A 4 26.30 -19.38 16.67
CA LEU A 4 26.33 -18.45 15.55
C LEU A 4 25.18 -18.77 14.61
N ARG A 5 24.25 -17.82 14.40
CA ARG A 5 23.11 -18.00 13.50
C ARG A 5 23.60 -18.15 12.07
N VAL A 6 23.08 -19.14 11.35
CA VAL A 6 23.22 -19.30 9.90
C VAL A 6 21.94 -18.77 9.24
N PRO A 7 21.96 -17.57 8.65
CA PRO A 7 20.77 -17.00 8.04
C PRO A 7 20.40 -17.71 6.74
N GLU A 8 19.11 -17.79 6.45
CA GLU A 8 18.57 -18.42 5.23
C GLU A 8 19.01 -17.70 3.93
N TRP A 9 19.28 -16.40 3.98
CA TRP A 9 19.68 -15.63 2.80
C TRP A 9 21.08 -15.98 2.26
N THR A 10 21.87 -16.77 2.99
CA THR A 10 23.19 -17.25 2.55
C THR A 10 23.16 -18.77 2.43
N ASN A 11 23.90 -19.31 1.46
CA ASN A 11 24.11 -20.75 1.38
C ASN A 11 25.05 -21.20 2.52
N ALA A 12 24.57 -22.11 3.37
CA ALA A 12 25.33 -22.64 4.50
C ALA A 12 26.70 -23.21 4.10
N SER A 13 26.82 -23.79 2.90
CA SER A 13 28.08 -24.35 2.39
C SER A 13 29.16 -23.31 2.08
N GLN A 14 28.77 -22.04 1.94
CA GLN A 14 29.69 -20.93 1.66
C GLN A 14 30.09 -20.14 2.91
N ILE A 15 29.50 -20.46 4.06
CA ILE A 15 29.86 -19.84 5.33
C ILE A 15 31.19 -20.43 5.81
N SER A 16 32.13 -19.56 6.16
CA SER A 16 33.37 -19.97 6.82
C SER A 16 33.44 -19.38 8.23
N VAL A 17 33.71 -20.23 9.21
CA VAL A 17 33.96 -19.81 10.60
C VAL A 17 35.38 -20.18 11.00
N SER A 18 36.10 -19.24 11.60
CA SER A 18 37.42 -19.48 12.17
C SER A 18 37.49 -19.00 13.62
N VAL A 19 38.29 -19.69 14.44
CA VAL A 19 38.60 -19.30 15.81
C VAL A 19 40.10 -19.19 15.95
N ASN A 20 40.60 -18.01 16.31
CA ASN A 20 42.03 -17.68 16.34
C ASN A 20 42.72 -18.04 15.02
N SER A 21 42.12 -17.62 13.89
CA SER A 21 42.58 -17.86 12.52
C SER A 21 42.61 -19.33 12.07
N LYS A 22 42.07 -20.26 12.86
CA LYS A 22 41.91 -21.67 12.46
C LYS A 22 40.46 -21.93 12.08
N ASN A 23 40.24 -22.33 10.82
CA ASN A 23 38.92 -22.71 10.34
C ASN A 23 38.37 -23.88 11.18
N ILE A 24 37.09 -23.78 11.54
CA ILE A 24 36.34 -24.86 12.18
C ILE A 24 35.35 -25.42 11.18
N ASN A 25 35.20 -26.75 11.19
CA ASN A 25 34.20 -27.44 10.39
C ASN A 25 33.15 -28.00 11.34
N THR A 26 32.17 -27.17 11.68
CA THR A 26 31.06 -27.54 12.55
C THR A 26 29.78 -27.43 11.74
N PRO A 27 28.98 -28.50 11.64
CA PRO A 27 27.74 -28.47 10.88
C PRO A 27 26.73 -27.51 11.52
N VAL A 28 25.83 -27.00 10.69
CA VAL A 28 24.65 -26.26 11.15
C VAL A 28 23.71 -27.25 11.84
N ASP A 29 23.24 -26.90 13.03
CA ASP A 29 22.26 -27.72 13.75
C ASP A 29 20.84 -27.55 13.18
N SER A 30 19.89 -28.33 13.70
CA SER A 30 18.49 -28.28 13.29
C SER A 30 17.79 -26.95 13.62
N GLU A 31 18.38 -26.13 14.50
CA GLU A 31 17.86 -24.81 14.87
C GLU A 31 18.46 -23.69 13.98
N GLY A 32 19.36 -24.02 13.06
CA GLY A 32 20.00 -23.05 12.16
C GLY A 32 21.24 -22.38 12.75
N TYR A 33 21.96 -23.04 13.67
CA TYR A 33 23.15 -22.49 14.33
C TYR A 33 24.41 -23.35 14.17
N ILE A 34 25.56 -22.69 14.08
CA ILE A 34 26.87 -23.31 14.29
C ILE A 34 27.23 -23.19 15.78
N ASN A 35 27.38 -24.33 16.45
CA ASN A 35 27.65 -24.40 17.89
C ASN A 35 29.15 -24.51 18.20
N ILE A 36 29.71 -23.52 18.90
CA ILE A 36 31.11 -23.51 19.30
C ILE A 36 31.23 -23.71 20.81
N SER A 37 31.59 -24.92 21.20
CA SER A 37 31.82 -25.29 22.61
C SER A 37 33.31 -25.28 22.94
N ARG A 38 33.74 -24.29 23.73
CA ARG A 38 35.13 -24.07 24.17
C ARG A 38 35.16 -23.36 25.54
N LYS A 39 36.26 -23.53 26.27
CA LYS A 39 36.66 -22.63 27.36
C LYS A 39 37.31 -21.37 26.77
N TRP A 40 36.56 -20.27 26.73
CA TRP A 40 37.01 -19.00 26.19
C TRP A 40 37.99 -18.31 27.13
N LYS A 41 38.97 -17.60 26.56
CA LYS A 41 39.89 -16.73 27.30
C LYS A 41 40.00 -15.35 26.65
N LYS A 42 40.43 -14.37 27.44
CA LYS A 42 40.69 -13.01 26.94
C LYS A 42 41.62 -13.07 25.73
N GLY A 43 41.22 -12.43 24.63
CA GLY A 43 41.98 -12.39 23.38
C GLY A 43 41.60 -13.47 22.35
N ASP A 44 40.68 -14.39 22.66
CA ASP A 44 40.12 -15.26 21.61
C ASP A 44 39.32 -14.43 20.59
N VAL A 45 39.50 -14.73 19.30
CA VAL A 45 38.83 -14.06 18.17
C VAL A 45 38.06 -15.09 17.38
N ILE A 46 36.82 -14.76 17.03
CA ILE A 46 35.95 -15.55 16.16
C ILE A 46 35.66 -14.71 14.93
N GLU A 47 35.91 -15.27 13.75
CA GLU A 47 35.55 -14.65 12.47
C GLU A 47 34.55 -15.55 11.76
N MET A 48 33.41 -14.98 11.35
CA MET A 48 32.40 -15.63 10.53
C MET A 48 32.21 -14.82 9.26
N LYS A 49 32.40 -15.45 8.10
CA LYS A 49 32.14 -14.84 6.78
C LYS A 49 30.86 -15.44 6.23
N MET A 50 29.93 -14.56 5.85
CA MET A 50 28.62 -14.91 5.29
C MET A 50 28.48 -14.23 3.93
N PRO A 51 28.71 -14.94 2.82
CA PRO A 51 28.58 -14.37 1.49
C PRO A 51 27.15 -13.91 1.20
N MET A 52 26.99 -12.65 0.81
CA MET A 52 25.71 -12.08 0.40
C MET A 52 25.50 -12.29 -1.09
N HIS A 53 24.26 -12.56 -1.47
CA HIS A 53 23.85 -12.79 -2.86
C HIS A 53 22.68 -11.89 -3.23
N LEU A 54 22.56 -11.60 -4.53
CA LEU A 54 21.36 -10.98 -5.06
C LEU A 54 20.22 -11.99 -5.11
N SER A 55 19.03 -11.55 -4.75
CA SER A 55 17.80 -12.32 -4.91
C SER A 55 16.64 -11.41 -5.33
N ALA A 56 15.65 -12.02 -5.98
CA ALA A 56 14.37 -11.39 -6.31
C ALA A 56 13.26 -12.10 -5.53
N GLU A 57 12.36 -11.32 -4.95
CA GLU A 57 11.26 -11.80 -4.11
C GLU A 57 9.94 -11.31 -4.72
N GLN A 58 9.09 -12.26 -5.12
CA GLN A 58 7.76 -11.97 -5.65
C GLN A 58 6.82 -11.54 -4.52
N LEU A 59 5.79 -10.75 -4.83
CA LEU A 59 4.72 -10.50 -3.87
C LEU A 59 4.07 -11.82 -3.39
N PRO A 60 3.69 -11.94 -2.10
CA PRO A 60 3.14 -13.19 -1.55
C PRO A 60 1.83 -13.67 -2.21
N ASP A 61 1.09 -12.77 -2.86
CA ASP A 61 -0.13 -13.09 -3.61
C ASP A 61 0.15 -13.66 -5.01
N ASN A 62 1.42 -13.79 -5.38
CA ASN A 62 1.92 -14.20 -6.70
C ASN A 62 1.55 -13.25 -7.84
N SER A 63 1.24 -11.98 -7.53
CA SER A 63 1.15 -10.94 -8.55
C SER A 63 2.54 -10.69 -9.19
N ASP A 64 2.55 -10.19 -10.42
CA ASP A 64 3.77 -9.98 -11.22
C ASP A 64 4.53 -8.73 -10.75
N TYR A 65 4.97 -8.72 -9.49
CA TYR A 65 5.77 -7.68 -8.87
C TYR A 65 6.93 -8.31 -8.10
N TYR A 66 8.12 -7.71 -8.23
CA TYR A 66 9.33 -8.23 -7.63
C TYR A 66 10.09 -7.14 -6.87
N ALA A 67 10.53 -7.46 -5.65
CA ALA A 67 11.52 -6.70 -4.91
C ALA A 67 12.90 -7.36 -4.99
N PHE A 68 13.96 -6.58 -4.85
CA PHE A 68 15.34 -7.08 -4.91
C PHE A 68 16.02 -6.96 -3.56
N ARG A 69 16.87 -7.94 -3.25
CA ARG A 69 17.65 -7.98 -2.02
C ARG A 69 19.11 -8.32 -2.31
N TYR A 70 20.01 -7.83 -1.47
CA TYR A 70 21.37 -8.32 -1.37
C TYR A 70 21.58 -8.87 0.05
N GLY A 71 21.66 -10.20 0.18
CA GLY A 71 21.57 -10.89 1.48
C GLY A 71 20.26 -10.53 2.21
N PRO A 72 20.30 -10.02 3.46
CA PRO A 72 19.10 -9.60 4.18
C PRO A 72 18.60 -8.20 3.80
N ILE A 73 19.32 -7.46 2.97
CA ILE A 73 19.09 -6.03 2.75
C ILE A 73 18.17 -5.83 1.54
N VAL A 74 17.01 -5.19 1.76
CA VAL A 74 16.10 -4.76 0.69
C VAL A 74 16.70 -3.58 -0.06
N LEU A 75 16.65 -3.65 -1.38
CA LEU A 75 17.09 -2.60 -2.30
C LEU A 75 15.87 -1.80 -2.80
N ALA A 76 16.08 -0.51 -3.04
CA ALA A 76 15.07 0.38 -3.60
C ALA A 76 15.70 1.31 -4.64
N ALA A 77 14.96 1.64 -5.69
CA ALA A 77 15.34 2.70 -6.62
C ALA A 77 14.82 4.05 -6.16
N LYS A 78 15.66 5.07 -6.25
CA LYS A 78 15.27 6.47 -6.06
C LYS A 78 14.47 6.95 -7.28
N TYR A 79 13.37 7.66 -7.04
CA TYR A 79 12.40 7.99 -8.08
C TYR A 79 11.93 9.46 -8.03
N GLY A 80 12.78 10.35 -7.50
CA GLY A 80 12.60 11.80 -7.52
C GLY A 80 12.07 12.40 -6.21
N LYS A 81 12.03 13.74 -6.15
CA LYS A 81 11.64 14.53 -4.97
C LYS A 81 10.34 15.32 -5.15
N GLU A 82 9.71 15.18 -6.31
CA GLU A 82 8.58 16.02 -6.68
C GLU A 82 7.33 15.69 -5.86
N ASN A 83 6.55 16.74 -5.55
CA ASN A 83 5.22 16.65 -4.96
C ASN A 83 5.16 15.77 -3.69
N GLN A 84 6.05 16.01 -2.74
CA GLN A 84 6.07 15.32 -1.44
C GLN A 84 5.32 16.15 -0.38
N GLN A 85 4.11 16.60 -0.69
CA GLN A 85 3.29 17.34 0.28
C GLN A 85 3.09 16.50 1.54
N GLY A 86 3.34 17.09 2.71
CA GLY A 86 3.26 16.41 4.00
C GLY A 86 4.44 15.49 4.32
N LEU A 87 5.59 15.60 3.63
CA LEU A 87 6.79 14.82 3.94
C LEU A 87 7.21 14.94 5.41
N PHE A 88 7.17 16.17 5.93
CA PHE A 88 7.26 16.43 7.35
C PHE A 88 5.85 16.64 7.89
N ALA A 89 5.40 15.70 8.72
CA ALA A 89 4.07 15.72 9.30
C ALA A 89 3.89 16.94 10.24
N ASP A 90 2.69 17.49 10.26
CA ASP A 90 2.23 18.47 11.24
C ASP A 90 1.44 17.77 12.37
N ASP A 91 0.72 18.54 13.18
CA ASP A 91 -0.12 18.04 14.27
C ASP A 91 -1.52 17.58 13.81
N SER A 92 -1.78 17.54 12.50
CA SER A 92 -3.09 17.18 11.97
C SER A 92 -3.39 15.68 12.05
N ARG A 93 -4.67 15.34 12.28
CA ARG A 93 -5.17 13.96 12.14
C ARG A 93 -5.04 13.50 10.69
N GLY A 94 -4.33 12.40 10.46
CA GLY A 94 -3.94 11.96 9.11
C GLY A 94 -2.66 12.61 8.58
N GLY A 95 -1.95 13.43 9.36
CA GLY A 95 -0.65 14.01 8.96
C GLY A 95 0.47 12.98 8.75
N HIS A 96 0.27 11.74 9.22
CA HIS A 96 1.15 10.59 8.98
C HIS A 96 0.98 9.97 7.57
N ILE A 97 -0.05 10.38 6.83
CA ILE A 97 -0.34 9.87 5.48
C ILE A 97 0.40 10.73 4.46
N ALA A 98 1.06 10.09 3.48
CA ALA A 98 1.70 10.78 2.36
C ALA A 98 0.63 11.26 1.35
N HIS A 99 0.07 12.46 1.58
CA HIS A 99 -1.00 13.05 0.77
C HIS A 99 -0.56 13.60 -0.59
N GLY A 100 0.75 13.59 -0.89
CA GLY A 100 1.25 14.00 -2.20
C GLY A 100 0.61 13.19 -3.34
N PRO A 101 0.45 13.79 -4.54
CA PRO A 101 -0.18 13.13 -5.67
C PRO A 101 0.50 11.81 -5.99
N GLN A 102 -0.29 10.79 -6.29
CA GLN A 102 0.21 9.50 -6.73
C GLN A 102 0.84 9.62 -8.13
N ILE A 103 1.97 8.93 -8.34
CA ILE A 103 2.54 8.77 -9.68
C ILE A 103 1.79 7.62 -10.36
N PRO A 104 1.23 7.82 -11.57
CA PRO A 104 0.57 6.75 -12.33
C PRO A 104 1.48 5.53 -12.55
N LEU A 105 0.94 4.30 -12.49
CA LEU A 105 1.77 3.11 -12.69
C LEU A 105 2.27 2.97 -14.13
N ASN A 106 1.64 3.61 -15.12
CA ASN A 106 2.18 3.66 -16.48
C ASN A 106 3.42 4.59 -16.59
N GLU A 107 3.66 5.43 -15.58
CA GLU A 107 4.86 6.25 -15.51
C GLU A 107 6.01 5.55 -14.80
N ILE A 108 5.76 4.55 -13.95
CA ILE A 108 6.80 3.74 -13.30
C ILE A 108 7.35 2.67 -14.26
N PRO A 109 8.63 2.29 -14.13
CA PRO A 109 9.21 1.28 -14.99
C PRO A 109 8.66 -0.13 -14.71
N THR A 110 8.46 -0.90 -15.79
CA THR A 110 8.17 -2.34 -15.74
C THR A 110 9.38 -3.14 -16.21
N ILE A 111 9.73 -4.21 -15.50
CA ILE A 111 10.79 -5.14 -15.90
C ILE A 111 10.28 -5.99 -17.06
N LEU A 112 11.01 -5.96 -18.18
CA LEU A 112 10.74 -6.81 -19.35
C LEU A 112 11.44 -8.15 -19.21
N GLY A 113 10.69 -9.22 -18.97
CA GLY A 113 11.25 -10.55 -18.83
C GLY A 113 10.23 -11.56 -18.39
N THR A 114 10.69 -12.75 -17.99
CA THR A 114 9.89 -13.75 -17.28
C THR A 114 10.31 -13.77 -15.81
N PRO A 115 9.50 -14.32 -14.89
CA PRO A 115 9.89 -14.51 -13.48
C PRO A 115 11.31 -15.08 -13.29
N ALA A 116 11.70 -16.06 -14.13
CA ALA A 116 13.00 -16.71 -14.06
C ALA A 116 14.18 -15.81 -14.48
N THR A 117 13.91 -14.72 -15.21
CA THR A 117 14.95 -13.83 -15.74
C THR A 117 15.02 -12.48 -15.03
N VAL A 118 14.09 -12.18 -14.11
CA VAL A 118 14.02 -10.90 -13.40
C VAL A 118 15.36 -10.52 -12.75
N LEU A 119 16.04 -11.48 -12.14
CA LEU A 119 17.32 -11.25 -11.46
C LEU A 119 18.46 -10.89 -12.43
N ASN A 120 18.39 -11.33 -13.68
CA ASN A 120 19.43 -11.07 -14.70
C ASN A 120 19.49 -9.59 -15.10
N HIS A 121 18.47 -8.81 -14.77
CA HIS A 121 18.43 -7.37 -15.04
C HIS A 121 19.24 -6.56 -14.03
N LEU A 122 19.72 -7.19 -12.95
CA LEU A 122 20.39 -6.53 -11.84
C LEU A 122 21.90 -6.78 -11.86
N GLU A 123 22.67 -5.71 -11.88
CA GLU A 123 24.13 -5.76 -11.88
C GLU A 123 24.71 -4.94 -10.71
N PRO A 124 25.73 -5.44 -10.00
CA PRO A 124 26.43 -4.64 -9.00
C PRO A 124 27.25 -3.54 -9.69
N VAL A 125 27.08 -2.30 -9.25
CA VAL A 125 27.90 -1.16 -9.67
C VAL A 125 29.07 -1.02 -8.72
N ASN A 126 28.79 -1.01 -7.42
CA ASN A 126 29.78 -0.92 -6.36
C ASN A 126 29.35 -1.75 -5.15
N GLN A 127 29.99 -2.90 -4.96
CA GLN A 127 29.67 -3.82 -3.86
C GLN A 127 30.04 -3.28 -2.47
N LYS A 128 30.98 -2.32 -2.36
CA LYS A 128 31.33 -1.72 -1.07
C LYS A 128 30.23 -0.79 -0.56
N ASP A 129 29.63 -0.05 -1.48
CA ASP A 129 28.57 0.91 -1.19
C ASP A 129 27.16 0.32 -1.35
N LEU A 130 27.08 -0.98 -1.69
CA LEU A 130 25.83 -1.71 -1.94
C LEU A 130 24.98 -1.06 -3.03
N THR A 131 25.63 -0.56 -4.08
CA THR A 131 24.97 0.09 -5.21
C THR A 131 24.83 -0.87 -6.37
N PHE A 132 23.62 -0.96 -6.91
CA PHE A 132 23.25 -1.86 -8.00
C PHE A 132 22.56 -1.06 -9.11
N LYS A 133 22.51 -1.63 -10.30
CA LYS A 133 21.80 -1.07 -11.45
C LYS A 133 20.80 -2.08 -11.96
N ILE A 134 19.56 -1.63 -12.17
CA ILE A 134 18.54 -2.40 -12.89
C ILE A 134 18.43 -1.91 -14.33
N SER A 135 18.36 -2.83 -15.28
CA SER A 135 18.23 -2.56 -16.72
C SER A 135 17.04 -3.32 -17.33
N GLY A 136 16.83 -3.21 -18.65
CA GLY A 136 15.72 -3.89 -19.34
C GLY A 136 14.32 -3.42 -18.87
N LEU A 137 14.20 -2.13 -18.61
CA LEU A 137 12.95 -1.51 -18.17
C LEU A 137 12.15 -0.96 -19.35
N TYR A 138 10.83 -1.02 -19.23
CA TYR A 138 9.87 -0.44 -20.15
C TYR A 138 9.16 0.78 -19.53
N PRO A 139 8.81 1.81 -20.33
CA PRO A 139 9.13 1.93 -21.75
C PRO A 139 10.60 2.30 -21.96
N GLN A 140 11.21 1.66 -22.97
CA GLN A 140 12.66 1.72 -23.18
C GLN A 140 13.16 3.15 -23.49
N ASN A 141 12.33 3.98 -24.13
CA ASN A 141 12.66 5.37 -24.41
C ASN A 141 12.80 6.24 -23.15
N LYS A 142 12.09 5.90 -22.05
CA LYS A 142 12.14 6.63 -20.78
C LYS A 142 13.22 6.07 -19.84
N PHE A 143 13.45 4.76 -19.90
CA PHE A 143 14.31 4.04 -18.96
C PHE A 143 15.51 3.34 -19.60
N SER A 144 15.98 3.82 -20.75
CA SER A 144 17.11 3.23 -21.50
C SER A 144 18.39 3.11 -20.66
N ASN A 145 18.59 4.05 -19.74
CA ASN A 145 19.77 4.08 -18.86
C ASN A 145 19.62 3.20 -17.62
N GLY A 146 18.46 2.57 -17.40
CA GLY A 146 18.14 1.83 -16.18
C GLY A 146 17.91 2.74 -14.98
N LEU A 147 17.85 2.14 -13.79
CA LEU A 147 17.79 2.85 -12.50
C LEU A 147 18.86 2.34 -11.54
N GLU A 148 19.31 3.20 -10.65
CA GLU A 148 20.18 2.84 -9.54
C GLU A 148 19.34 2.30 -8.38
N LEU A 149 19.80 1.20 -7.76
CA LEU A 149 19.23 0.61 -6.57
C LEU A 149 20.25 0.71 -5.43
N VAL A 150 19.78 1.17 -4.28
CA VAL A 150 20.54 1.29 -3.03
C VAL A 150 19.79 0.60 -1.90
N PRO A 151 20.42 0.31 -0.75
CA PRO A 151 19.70 -0.19 0.41
C PRO A 151 18.55 0.75 0.80
N PHE A 152 17.35 0.21 0.97
CA PHE A 152 16.14 1.02 1.22
C PHE A 152 16.29 1.96 2.43
N TYR A 153 16.98 1.51 3.49
CA TYR A 153 17.21 2.33 4.68
C TYR A 153 18.02 3.61 4.42
N GLN A 154 18.74 3.70 3.29
CA GLN A 154 19.48 4.90 2.87
C GLN A 154 18.62 5.87 2.05
N VAL A 155 17.44 5.45 1.60
CA VAL A 155 16.53 6.32 0.87
C VAL A 155 15.78 7.19 1.87
N GLN A 156 15.96 8.50 1.77
CA GLN A 156 15.38 9.50 2.65
C GLN A 156 14.87 10.65 1.79
N GLU A 157 13.73 11.25 2.18
CA GLU A 157 13.17 12.46 1.54
C GLU A 157 13.00 12.34 0.02
N GLU A 158 12.75 11.13 -0.49
CA GLU A 158 12.68 10.81 -1.91
C GLU A 158 11.56 9.79 -2.15
N ARG A 159 10.88 9.89 -3.29
CA ARG A 159 10.02 8.83 -3.78
C ARG A 159 10.88 7.64 -4.17
N TYR A 160 10.33 6.43 -4.04
CA TYR A 160 11.10 5.22 -4.27
C TYR A 160 10.26 4.10 -4.86
N ILE A 161 10.95 3.11 -5.42
CA ILE A 161 10.36 1.87 -5.91
C ILE A 161 11.07 0.71 -5.20
N ILE A 162 10.31 -0.08 -4.44
CA ILE A 162 10.78 -1.35 -3.85
C ILE A 162 10.34 -2.51 -4.76
N TYR A 163 9.04 -2.59 -5.04
CA TYR A 163 8.46 -3.59 -5.92
C TYR A 163 8.31 -3.02 -7.32
N PHE A 164 8.94 -3.69 -8.29
CA PHE A 164 8.83 -3.37 -9.70
C PHE A 164 7.79 -4.27 -10.35
N PRO A 165 6.84 -3.73 -11.15
CA PRO A 165 6.00 -4.56 -11.98
C PRO A 165 6.88 -5.32 -12.99
N GLN A 166 6.47 -6.53 -13.33
CA GLN A 166 7.10 -7.36 -14.36
C GLN A 166 6.07 -7.73 -15.42
N ALA A 167 6.51 -7.76 -16.68
CA ALA A 167 5.69 -8.25 -17.78
C ALA A 167 6.58 -8.85 -18.88
N THR A 168 6.00 -9.75 -19.67
CA THR A 168 6.63 -10.25 -20.90
C THR A 168 6.38 -9.27 -22.06
N GLN A 169 7.25 -9.29 -23.07
CA GLN A 169 7.20 -8.37 -24.21
C GLN A 169 5.84 -8.39 -24.95
N ASP A 170 5.20 -9.55 -25.04
CA ASP A 170 3.91 -9.77 -25.70
C ASP A 170 2.71 -9.27 -24.88
N LYS A 171 2.85 -9.10 -23.56
CA LYS A 171 1.74 -8.72 -22.68
C LYS A 171 1.82 -7.28 -22.19
N ILE A 172 3.00 -6.66 -22.26
CA ILE A 172 3.26 -5.40 -21.56
C ILE A 172 2.37 -4.25 -22.02
N GLU A 173 2.12 -4.12 -23.33
CA GLU A 173 1.28 -3.06 -23.86
C GLU A 173 -0.18 -3.21 -23.41
N VAL A 174 -0.72 -4.43 -23.46
CA VAL A 174 -2.09 -4.74 -23.02
C VAL A 174 -2.24 -4.49 -21.52
N ILE A 175 -1.27 -4.95 -20.71
CA ILE A 175 -1.27 -4.74 -19.27
C ILE A 175 -1.17 -3.25 -18.93
N GLN A 176 -0.29 -2.51 -19.59
CA GLN A 176 -0.16 -1.07 -19.36
C GLN A 176 -1.42 -0.31 -19.77
N GLN A 177 -2.04 -0.63 -20.90
CA GLN A 177 -3.29 0.01 -21.32
C GLN A 177 -4.42 -0.27 -20.33
N LYS A 178 -4.58 -1.52 -19.89
CA LYS A 178 -5.61 -1.89 -18.91
C LYS A 178 -5.38 -1.19 -17.57
N LYS A 179 -4.15 -1.25 -17.03
CA LYS A 179 -3.79 -0.56 -15.77
C LYS A 179 -3.98 0.95 -15.88
N ALA A 180 -3.54 1.55 -16.98
CA ALA A 180 -3.72 2.98 -17.22
C ALA A 180 -5.19 3.37 -17.25
N GLN A 181 -6.07 2.56 -17.86
CA GLN A 181 -7.52 2.83 -17.87
C GLN A 181 -8.15 2.72 -16.47
N GLU A 182 -7.85 1.64 -15.75
CA GLU A 182 -8.36 1.40 -14.39
C GLU A 182 -7.89 2.49 -13.41
N GLU A 183 -6.61 2.86 -13.45
CA GLU A 183 -6.04 3.93 -12.64
C GLU A 183 -6.51 5.32 -13.06
N GLU A 184 -6.71 5.56 -14.35
CA GLU A 184 -7.17 6.88 -14.80
C GLU A 184 -8.56 7.19 -14.21
N ALA A 185 -9.44 6.18 -14.12
CA ALA A 185 -10.73 6.34 -13.46
C ALA A 185 -10.60 6.63 -11.96
N VAL A 186 -9.75 5.89 -11.25
CA VAL A 186 -9.49 6.10 -9.81
C VAL A 186 -8.85 7.47 -9.57
N ARG A 187 -7.85 7.85 -10.36
CA ARG A 187 -7.13 9.12 -10.27
C ARG A 187 -8.03 10.31 -10.61
N LYS A 188 -8.90 10.18 -11.62
CA LYS A 188 -9.92 11.21 -11.91
C LYS A 188 -10.81 11.44 -10.72
N LEU A 189 -11.23 10.38 -10.03
CA LEU A 189 -12.02 10.47 -8.81
C LEU A 189 -11.21 11.09 -7.65
N ASP A 190 -9.97 10.66 -7.43
CA ASP A 190 -9.08 11.22 -6.39
C ASP A 190 -8.82 12.72 -6.60
N ASN A 191 -8.60 13.17 -7.84
CA ASN A 191 -8.35 14.58 -8.15
C ASN A 191 -9.52 15.52 -7.81
N ILE A 192 -10.75 15.01 -7.87
CA ILE A 192 -11.96 15.76 -7.49
C ILE A 192 -12.38 15.47 -6.05
N THR A 193 -11.64 14.62 -5.33
CA THR A 193 -11.91 14.26 -3.94
C THR A 193 -11.32 15.32 -3.00
N THR A 194 -12.17 15.87 -2.13
CA THR A 194 -11.78 16.82 -1.08
C THR A 194 -11.42 16.11 0.21
N ASP A 195 -12.12 15.01 0.52
CA ASP A 195 -11.87 14.18 1.69
C ASP A 195 -12.40 12.77 1.46
N LYS A 196 -11.79 11.78 2.13
CA LYS A 196 -12.03 10.36 1.88
C LYS A 196 -11.91 9.56 3.18
N ILE A 197 -12.85 8.64 3.37
CA ILE A 197 -12.87 7.69 4.48
C ILE A 197 -13.04 6.28 3.93
N GLN A 198 -12.13 5.37 4.31
CA GLN A 198 -12.37 3.93 4.20
C GLN A 198 -13.06 3.45 5.47
N LEU A 199 -14.24 2.85 5.32
CA LEU A 199 -15.07 2.46 6.46
C LEU A 199 -14.73 1.03 6.89
N GLY A 200 -14.87 0.77 8.19
CA GLY A 200 -14.45 -0.47 8.84
C GLY A 200 -12.96 -0.54 9.19
N GLU A 201 -12.19 0.51 8.87
CA GLU A 201 -10.78 0.64 9.27
C GLU A 201 -10.64 1.61 10.45
N GLN A 202 -9.93 1.19 11.50
CA GLN A 202 -9.88 1.94 12.76
C GLN A 202 -9.25 3.34 12.64
N GLN A 203 -8.17 3.49 11.87
CA GLN A 203 -7.46 4.77 11.76
C GLN A 203 -8.24 5.79 10.91
N PRO A 204 -8.68 5.47 9.67
CA PRO A 204 -9.50 6.39 8.89
C PRO A 204 -10.77 6.84 9.64
N GLU A 205 -11.46 5.94 10.33
CA GLU A 205 -12.68 6.30 11.07
C GLU A 205 -12.39 7.20 12.27
N SER A 206 -11.32 6.92 13.03
CA SER A 206 -10.87 7.75 14.15
C SER A 206 -10.43 9.15 13.69
N ASP A 207 -9.72 9.25 12.57
CA ASP A 207 -9.28 10.53 12.00
C ASP A 207 -10.45 11.46 11.62
N HIS A 208 -11.64 10.89 11.44
CA HIS A 208 -12.88 11.59 11.08
C HIS A 208 -13.92 11.58 12.19
N PHE A 209 -13.50 11.45 13.46
CA PHE A 209 -14.38 11.55 14.63
C PHE A 209 -15.61 10.64 14.54
N PHE A 210 -15.37 9.37 14.19
CA PHE A 210 -16.43 8.36 14.14
C PHE A 210 -17.26 8.34 15.41
N ASP A 211 -18.57 8.43 15.23
CA ASP A 211 -19.58 8.30 16.27
C ASP A 211 -20.72 7.41 15.77
N SER A 212 -21.35 6.64 16.66
CA SER A 212 -22.32 5.65 16.23
C SER A 212 -23.29 5.19 17.31
N LYS A 213 -24.37 4.54 16.85
CA LYS A 213 -25.29 3.74 17.66
C LYS A 213 -25.67 2.49 16.88
N ASP A 214 -25.43 1.33 17.47
CA ASP A 214 -25.72 0.02 16.87
C ASP A 214 -25.10 -0.14 15.46
N ALA A 215 -23.81 0.21 15.34
CA ALA A 215 -23.02 0.07 14.12
C ALA A 215 -22.01 -1.09 14.22
N TYR A 216 -21.70 -1.70 13.08
CA TYR A 216 -20.89 -2.90 12.97
C TYR A 216 -19.99 -2.80 11.73
N ASP A 217 -18.74 -3.25 11.85
CA ASP A 217 -17.85 -3.46 10.71
C ASP A 217 -17.83 -4.91 10.27
N GLY A 218 -17.32 -5.11 9.06
CA GLY A 218 -17.02 -6.43 8.54
C GLY A 218 -16.12 -6.35 7.33
N TYR A 219 -15.94 -7.49 6.67
CA TYR A 219 -15.09 -7.66 5.49
C TYR A 219 -15.82 -8.51 4.45
N MET A 220 -15.82 -8.09 3.18
CA MET A 220 -16.45 -8.81 2.07
C MET A 220 -15.78 -8.42 0.75
N GLU A 221 -15.51 -9.37 -0.15
CA GLU A 221 -14.85 -9.14 -1.46
C GLU A 221 -13.60 -8.26 -1.36
N ASP A 222 -12.72 -8.62 -0.43
CA ASP A 222 -11.47 -7.91 -0.12
C ASP A 222 -11.60 -6.45 0.31
N ARG A 223 -12.75 -6.08 0.90
CA ARG A 223 -13.03 -4.72 1.34
C ARG A 223 -13.65 -4.70 2.73
N HIS A 224 -13.12 -3.83 3.58
CA HIS A 224 -13.78 -3.45 4.83
C HIS A 224 -15.06 -2.68 4.51
N PHE A 225 -16.06 -2.81 5.39
CA PHE A 225 -17.28 -2.03 5.32
C PHE A 225 -17.80 -1.69 6.71
N ARG A 226 -18.71 -0.73 6.77
CA ARG A 226 -19.55 -0.46 7.94
C ARG A 226 -21.03 -0.48 7.60
N GLU A 227 -21.82 -1.01 8.52
CA GLU A 227 -23.29 -1.01 8.50
C GLU A 227 -23.85 -0.69 9.89
N ALA A 228 -25.11 -0.28 9.98
CA ALA A 228 -25.75 -0.04 11.28
C ALA A 228 -27.25 -0.36 11.30
N LYS A 229 -27.72 -0.82 12.45
CA LYS A 229 -29.16 -0.89 12.79
C LYS A 229 -29.68 0.43 13.32
N GLY A 230 -28.82 1.26 13.90
CA GLY A 230 -29.12 2.62 14.29
C GLY A 230 -28.52 3.60 13.28
N TRP A 231 -27.36 4.14 13.61
CA TRP A 231 -26.67 5.12 12.77
C TRP A 231 -25.17 5.13 13.02
N PHE A 232 -24.44 5.74 12.09
CA PHE A 232 -23.06 6.15 12.27
C PHE A 232 -22.79 7.47 11.56
N SER A 233 -21.80 8.22 12.01
CA SER A 233 -21.44 9.51 11.44
C SER A 233 -19.94 9.79 11.47
N TYR A 234 -19.53 10.68 10.59
CA TYR A 234 -18.16 11.19 10.47
C TYR A 234 -18.17 12.71 10.29
N GLN A 235 -17.11 13.36 10.76
CA GLN A 235 -16.81 14.75 10.44
C GLN A 235 -15.83 14.80 9.27
N MET A 236 -16.38 15.04 8.07
CA MET A 236 -15.59 15.15 6.84
C MET A 236 -15.07 16.56 6.63
N ARG A 237 -13.85 16.67 6.11
CA ARG A 237 -13.11 17.92 5.92
C ARG A 237 -13.41 18.51 4.55
N ASN A 238 -13.82 19.76 4.52
CA ASN A 238 -14.07 20.53 3.31
C ASN A 238 -13.23 21.81 3.33
N LYS A 239 -11.90 21.65 3.45
CA LYS A 239 -10.96 22.77 3.65
C LYS A 239 -11.09 23.84 2.56
N ALA A 240 -11.34 23.43 1.32
CA ALA A 240 -11.50 24.33 0.18
C ALA A 240 -12.91 24.93 0.03
N LYS A 241 -13.87 24.58 0.90
CA LYS A 241 -15.24 25.12 0.92
C LYS A 241 -15.97 24.97 -0.43
N ASN A 242 -15.74 23.85 -1.10
CA ASN A 242 -16.19 23.63 -2.48
C ASN A 242 -16.76 22.23 -2.73
N ALA A 243 -17.00 21.44 -1.68
CA ALA A 243 -17.69 20.16 -1.78
C ALA A 243 -19.08 20.34 -2.43
N LYS A 244 -19.35 19.59 -3.49
CA LYS A 244 -20.62 19.59 -4.23
C LYS A 244 -21.39 18.29 -4.09
N TYR A 245 -20.70 17.17 -3.88
CA TYR A 245 -21.31 15.85 -3.80
C TYR A 245 -20.73 15.00 -2.67
N LEU A 246 -21.59 14.19 -2.07
CA LEU A 246 -21.23 13.06 -1.23
C LEU A 246 -21.27 11.80 -2.10
N TYR A 247 -20.12 11.17 -2.28
CA TYR A 247 -19.96 9.91 -2.99
C TYR A 247 -19.87 8.76 -1.99
N ILE A 248 -20.59 7.67 -2.29
CA ILE A 248 -20.66 6.48 -1.44
C ILE A 248 -20.39 5.26 -2.32
N LEU A 249 -19.40 4.45 -1.94
CA LEU A 249 -19.16 3.11 -2.47
C LEU A 249 -19.75 2.10 -1.48
N TYR A 250 -20.59 1.18 -1.94
CA TYR A 250 -21.31 0.27 -1.06
C TYR A 250 -21.61 -1.07 -1.74
N PHE A 251 -21.97 -2.09 -0.96
CA PHE A 251 -22.51 -3.35 -1.49
C PHE A 251 -24.03 -3.36 -1.45
N ASP A 252 -24.66 -3.79 -2.55
CA ASP A 252 -26.10 -4.07 -2.64
C ASP A 252 -26.33 -5.59 -2.68
N ALA A 253 -25.77 -6.30 -1.69
CA ALA A 253 -25.79 -7.76 -1.62
C ALA A 253 -26.92 -8.33 -0.74
N ASN A 254 -27.62 -7.46 0.02
CA ASN A 254 -28.58 -7.90 1.03
C ASN A 254 -29.90 -7.14 0.88
N ASN A 255 -31.00 -7.86 1.05
CA ASN A 255 -32.34 -7.29 1.13
C ASN A 255 -32.58 -6.60 2.49
N ASN A 256 -33.72 -5.91 2.61
CA ASN A 256 -34.15 -5.23 3.83
C ASN A 256 -33.11 -4.23 4.37
N ARG A 257 -32.54 -3.44 3.45
CA ARG A 257 -31.59 -2.38 3.77
C ARG A 257 -32.19 -1.02 3.41
N THR A 258 -32.01 -0.04 4.29
CA THR A 258 -32.48 1.33 4.07
C THR A 258 -31.37 2.30 4.40
N LEU A 259 -31.10 3.24 3.50
CA LEU A 259 -30.16 4.34 3.74
C LEU A 259 -30.94 5.66 3.81
N ASN A 260 -30.93 6.27 4.99
CA ASN A 260 -31.16 7.69 5.15
C ASN A 260 -29.80 8.36 5.35
N ALA A 261 -29.51 9.42 4.60
CA ALA A 261 -28.29 10.20 4.79
C ALA A 261 -28.61 11.66 5.14
N GLU A 262 -27.84 12.20 6.08
CA GLU A 262 -27.92 13.58 6.52
C GLU A 262 -26.55 14.26 6.42
N ILE A 263 -26.54 15.53 6.07
CA ILE A 263 -25.36 16.40 6.12
C ILE A 263 -25.67 17.56 7.06
N ASN A 264 -24.93 17.67 8.16
CA ASN A 264 -25.14 18.65 9.22
C ASN A 264 -26.61 18.65 9.74
N GLY A 265 -27.22 17.47 9.82
CA GLY A 265 -28.61 17.26 10.26
C GLY A 265 -29.68 17.53 9.19
N ILE A 266 -29.29 17.95 7.99
CA ILE A 266 -30.22 18.12 6.86
C ILE A 266 -30.33 16.80 6.13
N LYS A 267 -31.55 16.24 6.00
CA LYS A 267 -31.79 15.02 5.22
C LYS A 267 -31.54 15.28 3.73
N VAL A 268 -30.60 14.54 3.15
CA VAL A 268 -30.17 14.69 1.74
C VAL A 268 -30.52 13.48 0.87
N PHE A 269 -30.77 12.32 1.49
CA PHE A 269 -31.04 11.08 0.76
C PHE A 269 -31.90 10.11 1.57
N SER A 270 -32.67 9.29 0.86
CA SER A 270 -33.54 8.25 1.41
C SER A 270 -33.75 7.19 0.33
N LYS A 271 -33.35 5.94 0.56
CA LYS A 271 -33.62 4.84 -0.38
C LYS A 271 -33.63 3.49 0.33
N ASP A 272 -34.54 2.62 -0.11
CA ASP A 272 -34.54 1.20 0.21
C ASP A 272 -33.78 0.40 -0.86
N PHE A 273 -33.04 -0.61 -0.41
CA PHE A 273 -32.15 -1.43 -1.22
C PHE A 273 -32.67 -2.86 -1.21
N GLU A 274 -32.76 -3.43 -2.41
CA GLU A 274 -33.35 -4.73 -2.65
C GLU A 274 -32.31 -5.86 -2.61
N GLY A 275 -31.01 -5.54 -2.64
CA GLY A 275 -29.94 -6.53 -2.63
C GLY A 275 -29.72 -7.22 -3.98
N LYS A 276 -30.02 -6.54 -5.10
CA LYS A 276 -30.06 -7.17 -6.43
C LYS A 276 -28.72 -7.15 -7.17
N MET A 277 -27.84 -6.21 -6.86
CA MET A 277 -26.54 -6.11 -7.55
C MET A 277 -25.45 -7.02 -6.98
N GLY A 278 -25.77 -7.80 -5.94
CA GLY A 278 -24.87 -8.80 -5.38
C GLY A 278 -23.66 -8.19 -4.66
N SER A 279 -22.55 -8.93 -4.64
CA SER A 279 -21.33 -8.54 -3.93
C SER A 279 -20.43 -7.59 -4.74
N SER A 280 -20.85 -7.13 -5.92
CA SER A 280 -20.11 -6.13 -6.68
C SER A 280 -20.31 -4.72 -6.08
N PRO A 281 -19.24 -3.94 -5.82
CA PRO A 281 -19.38 -2.57 -5.33
C PRO A 281 -20.21 -1.69 -6.27
N GLN A 282 -21.18 -0.98 -5.70
CA GLN A 282 -22.04 -0.01 -6.36
C GLN A 282 -21.71 1.40 -5.87
N THR A 283 -22.08 2.41 -6.66
CA THR A 283 -21.81 3.81 -6.34
C THR A 283 -23.10 4.60 -6.20
N LEU A 284 -23.12 5.56 -5.28
CA LEU A 284 -24.19 6.51 -5.09
C LEU A 284 -23.59 7.91 -4.97
N LEU A 285 -24.19 8.88 -5.68
CA LEU A 285 -23.79 10.28 -5.66
C LEU A 285 -24.95 11.13 -5.15
N ILE A 286 -24.75 11.86 -4.05
CA ILE A 286 -25.77 12.67 -3.39
C ILE A 286 -25.31 14.14 -3.41
N PRO A 287 -26.12 15.09 -3.92
CA PRO A 287 -25.77 16.51 -3.87
C PRO A 287 -25.65 17.03 -2.43
N VAL A 288 -24.58 17.78 -2.15
CA VAL A 288 -24.44 18.52 -0.89
C VAL A 288 -25.38 19.75 -0.94
N PRO A 289 -26.18 20.03 0.11
CA PRO A 289 -27.06 21.20 0.12
C PRO A 289 -26.29 22.51 -0.04
N GLU A 290 -26.83 23.47 -0.78
CA GLU A 290 -26.17 24.78 -1.01
C GLU A 290 -25.80 25.52 0.29
N SER A 291 -26.60 25.35 1.35
CA SER A 291 -26.32 25.94 2.67
C SER A 291 -25.06 25.37 3.35
N GLU A 292 -24.60 24.20 2.93
CA GLU A 292 -23.53 23.45 3.58
C GLU A 292 -22.22 23.46 2.79
N LYS A 293 -22.25 23.65 1.46
CA LYS A 293 -21.07 23.54 0.58
C LYS A 293 -19.86 24.41 0.99
N ASN A 294 -20.12 25.56 1.62
CA ASN A 294 -19.10 26.52 2.01
C ASN A 294 -18.58 26.32 3.45
N LYS A 295 -19.05 25.30 4.18
CA LYS A 295 -18.57 25.00 5.55
C LYS A 295 -17.32 24.14 5.51
N GLU A 296 -16.39 24.39 6.42
CA GLU A 296 -15.09 23.69 6.50
C GLU A 296 -15.21 22.24 6.96
N THR A 297 -16.29 21.91 7.66
CA THR A 297 -16.56 20.57 8.17
C THR A 297 -18.01 20.20 7.87
N LEU A 298 -18.19 18.99 7.36
CA LEU A 298 -19.48 18.40 7.08
C LEU A 298 -19.65 17.15 7.93
N THR A 299 -20.57 17.18 8.89
CA THR A 299 -20.98 15.99 9.62
C THR A 299 -21.90 15.17 8.74
N VAL A 300 -21.39 14.07 8.21
CA VAL A 300 -22.16 13.13 7.39
C VAL A 300 -22.65 12.01 8.28
N LYS A 301 -23.97 11.76 8.27
CA LYS A 301 -24.61 10.75 9.10
C LYS A 301 -25.43 9.80 8.25
N PHE A 302 -25.26 8.50 8.49
CA PHE A 302 -25.98 7.43 7.84
C PHE A 302 -26.87 6.72 8.85
N ILE A 303 -28.15 6.58 8.53
CA ILE A 303 -29.19 6.11 9.44
C ILE A 303 -29.96 5.01 8.72
N SER A 304 -30.23 3.92 9.43
CA SER A 304 -31.10 2.84 8.96
C SER A 304 -32.58 3.30 8.88
N GLY A 305 -33.43 2.49 8.27
CA GLY A 305 -34.89 2.55 8.46
C GLY A 305 -35.35 1.64 9.60
N GLU A 306 -36.59 1.82 10.09
CA GLU A 306 -37.15 0.98 11.15
C GLU A 306 -37.08 -0.51 10.79
N LYS A 307 -36.43 -1.32 11.65
CA LYS A 307 -36.21 -2.77 11.47
C LYS A 307 -35.37 -3.17 10.24
N SER A 308 -34.58 -2.24 9.71
CA SER A 308 -33.60 -2.50 8.64
C SER A 308 -32.17 -2.24 9.14
N LEU A 309 -31.18 -2.56 8.32
CA LEU A 309 -29.82 -2.06 8.46
C LEU A 309 -29.52 -1.06 7.34
N THR A 310 -28.54 -0.18 7.51
CA THR A 310 -27.93 0.52 6.36
C THR A 310 -27.31 -0.49 5.38
N PRO A 311 -27.13 -0.15 4.10
CA PRO A 311 -26.23 -0.93 3.24
C PRO A 311 -24.83 -1.02 3.86
N LYS A 312 -24.05 -2.00 3.41
CA LYS A 312 -22.64 -2.13 3.76
C LYS A 312 -21.84 -1.08 3.00
N ILE A 313 -21.48 0.00 3.66
CA ILE A 313 -20.75 1.12 3.05
C ILE A 313 -19.26 0.86 3.19
N ILE A 314 -18.55 0.91 2.07
CA ILE A 314 -17.12 0.62 1.94
C ILE A 314 -16.31 1.92 2.06
N GLU A 315 -16.72 2.94 1.30
CA GLU A 315 -15.94 4.17 1.14
C GLU A 315 -16.90 5.35 1.04
N VAL A 316 -16.52 6.46 1.66
CA VAL A 316 -17.24 7.74 1.56
C VAL A 316 -16.27 8.83 1.15
N ARG A 317 -16.69 9.68 0.20
CA ARG A 317 -15.90 10.82 -0.26
C ARG A 317 -16.73 12.10 -0.36
N LEU A 318 -16.09 13.23 -0.09
CA LEU A 318 -16.57 14.54 -0.54
C LEU A 318 -15.94 14.84 -1.90
N LEU A 319 -16.74 15.17 -2.91
CA LEU A 319 -16.27 15.54 -4.24
C LEU A 319 -16.61 17.00 -4.54
N ASN A 320 -15.70 17.72 -5.20
CA ASN A 320 -15.88 19.11 -5.63
C ASN A 320 -16.46 19.27 -7.04
N GLU A 321 -16.54 18.16 -7.80
CA GLU A 321 -17.04 18.08 -9.16
C GLU A 321 -17.81 16.76 -9.40
N LEU A 322 -18.50 16.67 -10.54
CA LEU A 322 -19.12 15.41 -10.99
C LEU A 322 -18.02 14.45 -11.48
N PRO A 323 -18.01 13.19 -11.01
CA PRO A 323 -17.16 12.17 -11.60
C PRO A 323 -17.58 11.96 -13.06
N LYS A 324 -16.61 11.99 -13.98
CA LYS A 324 -16.80 11.86 -15.43
C LYS A 324 -16.79 10.43 -15.90
#